data_AF-A0A2D5YZB1-F1
#
_entry.id   AF-A0A2D5YZB1-F1
#
_cell.length_a   1.000
_cell.length_b   1.000
_cell.length_c   1.000
_cell.angle_alpha   90.00
_cell.angle_beta   90.00
_cell.angle_gamma   90.00
#
_symmetry.space_group_name_H-M   'P 1'
#
loop_
_entity.id
_entity.type
_entity.pdbx_description
1 polymer ?
#
loop_
_entity_poly.entity_id
_entity_poly.type
_entity_poly.pdbx_seq_one_letter_code
_entity_poly.pdbx_strand_id
1 'polypeptide(L)'
;MMKGLMMDQRRCGGRRHWVEAGRWMRWVAALLMGMATLTVVGCMSLAQIAPPVDVLDRGVVGDSGIEVGALVRGRDHYLRHCGNCHALEPIGDYSEADWRGILPGMIKRCRLDAVKAEELRDYVMVVRGHLDRRG
;
A
#
# COMPACT_ATOMS: atom_id res chain seq x y z
N MET A 1 87.74 30.95 17.12
CA MET A 1 86.51 30.59 17.87
C MET A 1 85.67 31.87 17.91
N MET A 2 84.43 31.98 17.45
CA MET A 2 83.26 31.13 17.66
C MET A 2 82.35 31.13 16.41
N LYS A 3 81.78 29.97 16.10
CA LYS A 3 80.81 29.73 15.03
C LYS A 3 79.44 30.31 15.45
N GLY A 4 78.88 31.21 14.65
CA GLY A 4 77.48 31.64 14.79
C GLY A 4 76.55 30.56 14.22
N LEU A 5 75.76 29.94 15.11
CA LEU A 5 74.70 29.00 14.75
C LEU A 5 73.58 29.72 14.00
N MET A 6 73.35 29.30 12.76
CA MET A 6 72.01 29.30 12.15
C MET A 6 71.12 28.36 12.96
N MET A 7 69.94 28.83 13.37
CA MET A 7 68.90 27.97 13.94
C MET A 7 67.61 28.13 13.11
N ASP A 8 67.37 27.07 12.33
CA ASP A 8 66.22 26.78 11.47
C ASP A 8 64.93 26.68 12.30
N GLN A 9 63.98 27.58 12.07
CA GLN A 9 62.61 27.47 12.59
C GLN A 9 61.64 26.99 11.51
N ARG A 10 61.80 25.73 11.08
CA ARG A 10 60.72 24.98 10.42
C ARG A 10 59.98 24.09 11.42
N ARG A 11 59.03 24.69 12.16
CA ARG A 11 57.95 23.97 12.84
C ARG A 11 56.62 24.64 12.55
N CYS A 12 55.77 23.96 11.77
CA CYS A 12 54.30 24.06 11.80
C CYS A 12 53.70 22.91 10.95
N GLY A 13 53.97 21.66 11.35
CA GLY A 13 53.32 20.47 10.79
C GLY A 13 52.13 20.07 11.66
N GLY A 14 50.93 20.58 11.37
CA GLY A 14 49.75 20.34 12.20
C GLY A 14 48.42 20.52 11.47
N ARG A 15 48.28 20.07 10.22
CA ARG A 15 47.02 20.17 9.45
C ARG A 15 46.78 19.00 8.47
N ARG A 16 47.06 17.76 8.87
CA ARG A 16 46.80 16.59 7.98
C ARG A 16 45.75 15.59 8.48
N HIS A 17 45.40 15.57 9.77
CA HIS A 17 44.44 14.58 10.27
C HIS A 17 42.96 14.97 10.12
N TRP A 18 42.64 16.25 9.89
CA TRP A 18 41.25 16.73 9.78
C TRP A 18 40.59 16.47 8.43
N VAL A 19 41.35 16.15 7.39
CA VAL A 19 40.82 16.01 6.02
C VAL A 19 40.18 14.62 5.78
N GLU A 20 40.56 13.62 6.57
CA GLU A 20 40.07 12.24 6.40
C GLU A 20 38.72 12.00 7.08
N ALA A 21 38.47 12.65 8.22
CA ALA A 21 37.21 12.56 8.96
C ALA A 21 36.01 13.08 8.14
N GLY A 22 36.22 14.09 7.28
CA GLY A 22 35.17 14.67 6.44
C GLY A 22 34.74 13.77 5.27
N ARG A 23 35.60 12.85 4.81
CA ARG A 23 35.29 11.97 3.68
C ARG A 23 34.35 10.84 4.09
N TRP A 24 34.58 10.21 5.25
CA TRP A 24 33.68 9.22 5.83
C TRP A 24 32.31 9.81 6.17
N MET A 25 32.28 11.03 6.70
CA MET A 25 31.03 11.72 7.04
C MET A 25 30.14 11.98 5.82
N ARG A 26 30.73 12.27 4.65
CA ARG A 26 29.98 12.49 3.39
C ARG A 26 29.37 11.19 2.84
N TRP A 27 30.06 10.06 2.95
CA TRP A 27 29.52 8.77 2.55
C TRP A 27 28.42 8.28 3.50
N VAL A 28 28.58 8.50 4.80
CA VAL A 28 27.53 8.22 5.80
C VAL A 28 26.29 9.09 5.55
N ALA A 29 26.47 10.39 5.31
CA ALA A 29 25.37 11.29 4.98
C ALA A 29 24.66 10.91 3.66
N ALA A 30 25.42 10.51 2.62
CA ALA A 30 24.85 10.06 1.35
C ALA A 30 24.08 8.73 1.48
N LEU A 31 24.59 7.77 2.27
CA LEU A 31 23.90 6.51 2.56
C LEU A 31 22.62 6.73 3.36
N LEU A 32 22.65 7.63 4.35
CA LEU A 32 21.46 8.00 5.13
C LEU A 32 20.41 8.73 4.28
N MET A 33 20.83 9.64 3.38
CA MET A 33 19.92 10.27 2.41
C MET A 33 19.33 9.27 1.42
N GLY A 34 20.12 8.31 0.93
CA GLY A 34 19.63 7.25 0.04
C GLY A 34 18.61 6.34 0.73
N MET A 35 18.86 5.93 1.98
CA MET A 35 17.96 5.05 2.73
C MET A 35 16.65 5.73 3.13
N ALA A 36 16.67 7.06 3.35
CA ALA A 36 15.46 7.84 3.62
C ALA A 36 14.48 7.92 2.44
N THR A 37 14.94 7.68 1.19
CA THR A 37 14.05 7.71 0.01
C THR A 37 13.31 6.39 -0.26
N LEU A 38 13.64 5.29 0.43
CA LEU A 38 13.13 3.95 0.13
C LEU A 38 11.90 3.52 0.97
N THR A 39 11.35 4.40 1.81
CA THR A 39 10.29 4.03 2.77
C THR A 39 8.85 4.24 2.29
N VAL A 40 8.64 4.54 1.00
CA VAL A 40 7.28 4.66 0.43
C VAL A 40 6.69 3.28 0.08
N VAL A 41 6.67 2.37 1.05
CA VAL A 41 5.93 1.11 0.91
C VAL A 41 4.46 1.42 1.15
N GLY A 42 3.68 1.42 0.06
CA GLY A 42 2.30 1.87 0.01
C GLY A 42 1.39 1.13 0.98
N CYS A 43 0.80 1.87 1.91
CA CYS A 43 -0.35 1.40 2.68
C CYS A 43 -1.57 1.41 1.76
N MET A 44 -1.97 0.25 1.25
CA MET A 44 -3.19 0.13 0.48
C MET A 44 -4.39 0.23 1.44
N SER A 45 -5.27 1.20 1.21
CA SER A 45 -6.39 1.45 2.11
C SER A 45 -7.51 0.43 1.93
N LEU A 46 -8.27 0.13 2.99
CA LEU A 46 -9.45 -0.74 2.89
C LEU A 46 -10.48 -0.25 1.87
N ALA A 47 -10.53 1.06 1.62
CA ALA A 47 -11.39 1.65 0.60
C ALA A 47 -10.96 1.29 -0.82
N GLN A 48 -9.67 1.01 -1.06
CA GLN A 48 -9.18 0.52 -2.35
C GLN A 48 -9.45 -0.97 -2.53
N ILE A 49 -9.39 -1.75 -1.44
CA ILE A 49 -9.68 -3.19 -1.48
C ILE A 49 -11.18 -3.44 -1.69
N ALA A 50 -12.01 -2.79 -0.87
CA ALA A 50 -13.47 -2.91 -0.87
C ALA A 50 -14.11 -1.51 -0.66
N PRO A 51 -14.43 -0.80 -1.77
CA PRO A 51 -15.00 0.53 -1.73
C PRO A 51 -16.25 0.63 -0.84
N PRO A 52 -16.37 1.65 0.02
CA PRO A 52 -17.58 1.82 0.82
C PRO A 52 -18.80 2.14 -0.07
N VAL A 53 -20.00 1.82 0.42
CA VAL A 53 -21.22 1.87 -0.40
C VAL A 53 -21.62 3.31 -0.76
N ASP A 54 -21.25 4.28 0.08
CA ASP A 54 -21.51 5.71 -0.10
C ASP A 54 -20.73 6.34 -1.27
N VAL A 55 -19.61 5.73 -1.69
CA VAL A 55 -18.83 6.19 -2.85
C VAL A 55 -19.21 5.48 -4.15
N LEU A 56 -20.18 4.57 -4.13
CA LEU A 56 -20.68 3.88 -5.32
C LEU A 56 -21.56 4.82 -6.15
N ASP A 57 -21.47 4.70 -7.47
CA ASP A 57 -22.27 5.49 -8.40
C ASP A 57 -23.76 5.23 -8.16
N ARG A 58 -24.53 6.30 -7.93
CA ARG A 58 -25.96 6.21 -7.64
C ARG A 58 -26.75 5.62 -8.81
N GLY A 59 -26.27 5.82 -10.05
CA GLY A 59 -26.84 5.18 -11.23
C GLY A 59 -26.66 3.67 -11.17
N VAL A 60 -25.45 3.16 -10.90
CA VAL A 60 -25.18 1.71 -10.81
C VAL A 60 -26.00 1.06 -9.69
N VAL A 61 -26.06 1.71 -8.53
CA VAL A 61 -26.87 1.21 -7.39
C VAL A 61 -28.35 1.24 -7.72
N GLY A 62 -28.83 2.29 -8.42
CA GLY A 62 -30.23 2.39 -8.84
C GLY A 62 -30.61 1.35 -9.91
N ASP A 63 -29.74 1.14 -10.90
CA ASP A 63 -29.94 0.22 -12.03
C ASP A 63 -29.93 -1.25 -11.58
N SER A 64 -29.25 -1.55 -10.47
CA SER A 64 -29.16 -2.93 -9.94
C SER A 64 -30.43 -3.38 -9.23
N GLY A 65 -31.28 -2.45 -8.77
CA GLY A 65 -32.48 -2.75 -7.98
C GLY A 65 -32.19 -3.32 -6.59
N ILE A 66 -30.94 -3.33 -6.13
CA ILE A 66 -30.53 -3.88 -4.84
C ILE A 66 -30.69 -2.83 -3.74
N GLU A 67 -31.20 -3.26 -2.59
CA GLU A 67 -31.32 -2.42 -1.39
C GLU A 67 -29.94 -1.97 -0.87
N VAL A 68 -29.78 -0.68 -0.58
CA VAL A 68 -28.50 -0.13 -0.07
C VAL A 68 -28.03 -0.85 1.19
N GLY A 69 -28.94 -1.24 2.08
CA GLY A 69 -28.60 -2.02 3.27
C GLY A 69 -28.01 -3.39 2.94
N ALA A 70 -28.49 -4.06 1.89
CA ALA A 70 -27.92 -5.32 1.41
C ALA A 70 -26.49 -5.14 0.90
N LEU A 71 -26.19 -4.05 0.18
CA LEU A 71 -24.82 -3.73 -0.25
C LEU A 71 -23.89 -3.46 0.93
N VAL A 72 -24.38 -2.77 1.97
CA VAL A 72 -23.60 -2.53 3.20
C VAL A 72 -23.27 -3.84 3.91
N ARG A 73 -24.24 -4.75 4.02
CA ARG A 73 -24.01 -6.08 4.60
C ARG A 73 -23.09 -6.93 3.72
N GLY A 74 -23.24 -6.88 2.40
CA GLY A 74 -22.36 -7.55 1.45
C GLY A 74 -20.90 -7.12 1.59
N ARG A 75 -20.66 -5.81 1.75
CA ARG A 75 -19.32 -5.28 2.04
C ARG A 75 -18.77 -5.79 3.37
N ASP A 76 -19.62 -5.84 4.39
CA ASP A 76 -19.23 -6.36 5.71
C ASP A 76 -18.82 -7.84 5.62
N HIS A 77 -19.58 -8.66 4.88
CA HIS A 77 -19.22 -10.05 4.63
C HIS A 77 -17.89 -10.17 3.90
N TYR A 78 -17.64 -9.31 2.90
CA TYR A 78 -16.37 -9.29 2.17
C TYR A 78 -15.20 -9.05 3.13
N LEU A 79 -15.27 -7.99 3.93
CA LEU A 79 -14.19 -7.58 4.83
C LEU A 79 -13.96 -8.56 5.98
N ARG A 80 -15.02 -9.19 6.51
CA ARG A 80 -14.95 -10.06 7.69
C ARG A 80 -14.72 -11.53 7.37
N HIS A 81 -15.15 -12.00 6.20
CA HIS A 81 -15.13 -13.43 5.88
C HIS A 81 -14.12 -13.80 4.81
N CYS A 82 -13.91 -12.95 3.80
CA CYS A 82 -13.02 -13.28 2.69
C CYS A 82 -11.53 -13.20 3.04
N GLY A 83 -11.17 -12.48 4.11
CA GLY A 83 -9.80 -12.37 4.61
C GLY A 83 -9.36 -13.49 5.57
N ASN A 84 -10.24 -14.46 5.88
CA ASN A 84 -9.97 -15.48 6.89
C ASN A 84 -9.05 -16.60 6.39
N CYS A 85 -8.89 -16.74 5.06
CA CYS A 85 -8.06 -17.80 4.46
C CYS A 85 -6.75 -17.26 3.85
N HIS A 86 -6.75 -16.02 3.39
CA HIS A 86 -5.60 -15.31 2.82
C HIS A 86 -5.89 -13.80 2.85
N ALA A 87 -4.95 -12.98 2.39
CA ALA A 87 -5.17 -11.54 2.26
C ALA A 87 -6.40 -11.25 1.37
N LEU A 88 -7.10 -10.16 1.67
CA LEU A 88 -8.22 -9.71 0.84
C LEU A 88 -7.70 -9.27 -0.53
N GLU A 89 -8.25 -9.90 -1.56
CA GLU A 89 -8.07 -9.46 -2.93
C GLU A 89 -8.75 -8.10 -3.13
N PRO A 90 -8.17 -7.14 -3.85
CA PRO A 90 -8.88 -5.93 -4.24
C PRO A 90 -9.96 -6.25 -5.30
N ILE A 91 -11.18 -5.75 -5.11
CA ILE A 91 -12.29 -5.99 -6.07
C ILE A 91 -11.95 -5.41 -7.46
N GLY A 92 -11.14 -4.36 -7.49
CA GLY A 92 -10.67 -3.71 -8.71
C GLY A 92 -9.79 -4.57 -9.61
N ASP A 93 -9.09 -5.56 -9.05
CA ASP A 93 -8.03 -6.29 -9.75
C ASP A 93 -8.54 -7.38 -10.70
N TYR A 94 -9.82 -7.73 -10.60
CA TYR A 94 -10.46 -8.78 -11.38
C TYR A 94 -11.71 -8.25 -12.09
N SER A 95 -12.00 -8.77 -13.29
CA SER A 95 -13.21 -8.41 -14.02
C SER A 95 -14.47 -9.00 -13.38
N GLU A 96 -15.65 -8.54 -13.81
CA GLU A 96 -16.91 -9.15 -13.37
C GLU A 96 -16.98 -10.65 -13.69
N ALA A 97 -16.49 -11.06 -14.87
CA ALA A 97 -16.45 -12.45 -15.30
C ALA A 97 -15.54 -13.30 -14.40
N ASP A 98 -14.37 -12.78 -14.03
CA ASP A 98 -13.46 -13.45 -13.10
C ASP A 98 -14.11 -13.64 -11.74
N TRP A 99 -14.75 -12.59 -11.20
CA TRP A 99 -15.46 -12.64 -9.93
C TRP A 99 -16.60 -13.66 -9.93
N ARG A 100 -17.33 -13.83 -11.04
CA ARG A 100 -18.34 -14.89 -11.20
C ARG A 100 -17.74 -16.29 -11.05
N GLY A 101 -16.48 -16.50 -11.45
CA GLY A 101 -15.74 -17.74 -11.24
C GLY A 101 -15.14 -17.90 -9.84
N ILE A 102 -14.65 -16.81 -9.24
CA ILE A 102 -13.96 -16.80 -7.94
C ILE A 102 -14.95 -16.97 -6.77
N LEU A 103 -16.06 -16.23 -6.79
CA LEU A 103 -17.00 -16.14 -5.67
C LEU A 103 -17.57 -17.48 -5.21
N PRO A 104 -18.00 -18.41 -6.10
CA PRO A 104 -18.51 -19.71 -5.66
C PRO A 104 -17.52 -20.49 -4.78
N GLY A 105 -16.24 -20.47 -5.14
CA GLY A 105 -15.18 -21.13 -4.38
C GLY A 105 -14.90 -20.44 -3.03
N MET A 106 -14.92 -19.10 -3.00
CA MET A 106 -14.76 -18.34 -1.76
C MET A 106 -15.94 -18.54 -0.81
N ILE A 107 -17.17 -18.40 -1.29
CA ILE A 107 -18.40 -18.58 -0.51
C ILE A 107 -18.43 -19.95 0.16
N LYS A 108 -18.08 -21.01 -0.59
CA LYS A 108 -17.99 -22.37 -0.06
C LYS A 108 -16.94 -22.50 1.05
N ARG A 109 -15.75 -21.92 0.86
CA ARG A 109 -14.66 -21.97 1.84
C ARG A 109 -14.98 -21.16 3.11
N CYS A 110 -15.64 -20.02 2.96
CA CYS A 110 -16.09 -19.16 4.05
C CYS A 110 -17.35 -19.68 4.76
N ARG A 111 -18.00 -20.73 4.23
CA ARG A 111 -19.25 -21.32 4.76
C ARG A 111 -20.36 -20.29 4.97
N LEU A 112 -20.48 -19.34 4.04
CA LEU A 112 -21.57 -18.37 4.08
C LEU A 112 -22.90 -19.07 3.78
N ASP A 113 -23.93 -18.72 4.53
CA ASP A 113 -25.31 -19.13 4.22
C ASP A 113 -25.81 -18.42 2.95
N ALA A 114 -26.97 -18.83 2.45
CA ALA A 114 -27.52 -18.35 1.18
C ALA A 114 -27.70 -16.83 1.15
N VAL A 115 -28.20 -16.24 2.23
CA VAL A 115 -28.47 -14.79 2.31
C VAL A 115 -27.17 -14.01 2.28
N LYS A 116 -26.19 -14.38 3.14
CA LYS A 116 -24.89 -13.69 3.15
C LYS A 116 -24.14 -13.85 1.83
N ALA A 117 -24.27 -15.02 1.20
CA ALA A 117 -23.65 -15.31 -0.08
C ALA A 117 -24.27 -14.49 -1.22
N GLU A 118 -25.57 -14.23 -1.19
CA GLU A 118 -26.25 -13.33 -2.13
C GLU A 118 -25.81 -11.89 -1.92
N GLU A 119 -25.90 -11.36 -0.69
CA GLU A 119 -25.47 -10.01 -0.35
C GLU A 119 -24.00 -9.73 -0.74
N LEU A 120 -23.12 -10.71 -0.53
CA LEU A 120 -21.72 -10.64 -0.94
C LEU A 120 -21.57 -10.54 -2.47
N ARG A 121 -22.29 -11.38 -3.23
CA ARG A 121 -22.24 -11.36 -4.70
C ARG A 121 -22.74 -10.02 -5.21
N ASP A 122 -23.89 -9.58 -4.71
CA ASP A 122 -24.53 -8.32 -5.06
C ASP A 122 -23.59 -7.14 -4.87
N TYR A 123 -22.94 -7.06 -3.70
CA TYR A 123 -21.96 -6.03 -3.42
C TYR A 123 -20.79 -6.07 -4.41
N VAL A 124 -20.18 -7.23 -4.66
CA VAL A 124 -19.04 -7.34 -5.59
C VAL A 124 -19.44 -6.96 -7.01
N MET A 125 -20.60 -7.40 -7.50
CA MET A 125 -21.09 -7.07 -8.84
C MET A 125 -21.40 -5.57 -9.00
N VAL A 126 -22.02 -4.95 -8.00
CA VAL A 126 -22.28 -3.49 -8.01
C VAL A 126 -20.98 -2.71 -7.96
N VAL A 127 -20.00 -3.13 -7.14
CA VAL A 127 -18.67 -2.49 -7.14
C VAL A 127 -18.01 -2.64 -8.51
N ARG A 128 -18.11 -3.82 -9.16
CA ARG A 128 -17.57 -4.01 -10.52
C ARG A 128 -18.23 -3.08 -11.53
N GLY A 129 -19.56 -3.02 -11.57
CA GLY A 129 -20.27 -2.08 -12.44
C GLY A 129 -19.92 -0.61 -12.18
N HIS A 130 -19.66 -0.26 -10.92
CA HIS A 130 -19.18 1.07 -10.53
C HIS A 130 -17.77 1.38 -11.04
N LEU A 131 -16.86 0.41 -10.99
CA LEU A 131 -15.50 0.59 -11.48
C LEU A 131 -15.46 0.64 -13.01
N ASP A 132 -16.25 -0.19 -13.69
CA ASP A 132 -16.34 -0.25 -15.15
C ASP A 132 -16.96 1.01 -15.78
N ARG A 133 -17.72 1.81 -15.01
CA ARG A 133 -18.22 3.12 -15.47
C ARG A 133 -17.21 4.25 -15.28
N ARG A 134 -16.15 4.05 -14.50
CA ARG A 134 -15.17 5.10 -14.13
C ARG A 134 -13.84 5.01 -14.89
N GLY A 135 -13.61 3.98 -15.69
CA GLY A 135 -12.41 3.78 -16.50
C GLY A 135 -12.65 2.78 -17.63
#